data_AF-A0A432QF04-F1
#
_entry.id   AF-A0A432QF04-F1
#
_cell.length_a   1.000
_cell.length_b   1.000
_cell.length_c   1.000
_cell.angle_alpha   90.00
_cell.angle_beta   90.00
_cell.angle_gamma   90.00
#
_symmetry.space_group_name_H-M   'P 1'
#
loop_
_entity.id
_entity.type
_entity.pdbx_description
1 polymer ?
#
loop_
_entity_poly.entity_id
_entity_poly.type
_entity_poly.pdbx_seq_one_letter_code
_entity_poly.pdbx_strand_id
1 'polypeptide(L)'
;MGKTLIIAEKPSVAVDIVKALPGKFKKTKTHFEGSDHIVSYAIGHLVSIAYPEEINPELKKWSLDNLPILPSPFPLTVLPGTKSQFNALAKLIRRRDVDVIVNGCDAGREGELIFKYILKLAWTRSVAGKSIRRLWLQSMTLDSIRQGLANLRDNEEMVSLEETALCRSEADWLIGINATRALTCYNSRFGGFRKTPCGRVQTPTLSMLVKREAERRAFVPTDYFELHADFHCGDVQYEGVWIDPDFTKDPDSTPELPVFNRTVTLRDSWAKMKKK
;
A
#
# COMPACT_ATOMS: atom_id res chain seq x y z
N MET A 1 1.24 -38.87 -10.94
CA MET A 1 1.43 -37.41 -10.84
C MET A 1 0.39 -36.90 -9.87
N GLY A 2 0.79 -36.24 -8.79
CA GLY A 2 -0.12 -35.57 -7.87
C GLY A 2 -0.66 -34.27 -8.48
N LYS A 3 -1.64 -33.70 -7.80
CA LYS A 3 -2.36 -32.48 -8.20
C LYS A 3 -1.53 -31.23 -7.93
N THR A 4 -1.88 -30.18 -8.66
CA THR A 4 -1.41 -28.81 -8.42
C THR A 4 -2.44 -28.03 -7.61
N LEU A 5 -2.04 -27.50 -6.46
CA LEU A 5 -2.86 -26.58 -5.65
C LEU A 5 -2.50 -25.14 -5.98
N ILE A 6 -3.45 -24.38 -6.51
CA ILE A 6 -3.30 -22.94 -6.78
C ILE A 6 -4.04 -22.16 -5.69
N ILE A 7 -3.34 -21.22 -5.04
CA ILE A 7 -3.90 -20.39 -3.97
C ILE A 7 -3.96 -18.94 -4.45
N ALA A 8 -5.17 -18.46 -4.77
CA ALA A 8 -5.42 -17.07 -5.14
C ALA A 8 -5.58 -16.15 -3.92
N GLU A 9 -5.53 -14.83 -4.10
CA GLU A 9 -5.72 -13.87 -3.00
C GLU A 9 -7.19 -13.77 -2.54
N LYS A 10 -8.13 -13.97 -3.46
CA LYS A 10 -9.57 -13.75 -3.24
C LYS A 10 -10.43 -14.70 -4.09
N PRO A 11 -11.70 -14.93 -3.71
CA PRO A 11 -12.57 -15.88 -4.40
C PRO A 11 -12.79 -15.57 -5.89
N SER A 12 -12.89 -14.29 -6.27
CA SER A 12 -13.11 -13.89 -7.66
C SER A 12 -11.94 -14.29 -8.56
N VAL A 13 -10.69 -14.10 -8.11
CA VAL A 13 -9.50 -14.50 -8.87
C VAL A 13 -9.43 -16.02 -9.03
N ALA A 14 -9.78 -16.79 -7.99
CA ALA A 14 -9.87 -18.25 -8.12
C ALA A 14 -10.92 -18.69 -9.15
N VAL A 15 -12.06 -18.00 -9.24
CA VAL A 15 -13.07 -18.27 -10.27
C VAL A 15 -12.49 -18.06 -11.68
N ASP A 16 -11.74 -16.98 -11.89
CA ASP A 16 -11.15 -16.70 -13.21
C ASP A 16 -10.03 -17.68 -13.58
N ILE A 17 -9.22 -18.12 -12.60
CA ILE A 17 -8.25 -19.21 -12.78
C ILE A 17 -8.95 -20.52 -13.18
N VAL A 18 -10.06 -20.86 -12.52
CA VAL A 18 -10.85 -22.06 -12.86
C VAL A 18 -11.41 -22.00 -14.28
N LYS A 19 -11.87 -20.83 -14.76
CA LYS A 19 -12.34 -20.66 -16.14
C LYS A 19 -11.22 -20.80 -17.19
N ALA A 20 -10.00 -20.44 -16.81
CA ALA A 20 -8.84 -20.52 -17.69
C ALA A 20 -8.29 -21.95 -17.82
N LEU A 21 -8.43 -22.76 -16.76
CA LEU A 21 -7.97 -24.15 -16.71
C LEU A 21 -8.89 -25.10 -17.51
N PRO A 22 -8.33 -26.13 -18.18
CA PRO A 22 -9.12 -27.14 -18.85
C PRO A 22 -9.81 -28.07 -17.83
N GLY A 23 -10.92 -28.68 -18.25
CA GLY A 23 -11.63 -29.71 -17.49
C GLY A 23 -12.80 -29.20 -16.65
N LYS A 24 -13.41 -30.11 -15.89
CA LYS A 24 -14.56 -29.81 -15.02
C LYS A 24 -14.10 -29.73 -13.58
N PHE A 25 -14.58 -28.69 -12.88
CA PHE A 25 -14.29 -28.48 -11.47
C PHE A 25 -15.54 -28.63 -10.62
N LYS A 26 -15.44 -29.40 -9.55
CA LYS A 26 -16.46 -29.45 -8.50
C LYS A 26 -16.23 -28.28 -7.55
N LYS A 27 -17.20 -27.36 -7.49
CA LYS A 27 -17.19 -26.25 -6.53
C LYS A 27 -17.54 -26.76 -5.14
N THR A 28 -16.74 -26.35 -4.15
CA THR A 28 -17.05 -26.50 -2.72
C THR A 28 -17.19 -25.12 -2.06
N LYS A 29 -17.31 -25.07 -0.73
CA LYS A 29 -17.36 -23.81 0.02
C LYS A 29 -16.01 -23.07 0.04
N THR A 30 -14.89 -23.77 -0.13
CA THR A 30 -13.54 -23.23 0.14
C THR A 30 -12.58 -23.33 -1.05
N HIS A 31 -12.92 -24.14 -2.06
CA HIS A 31 -12.09 -24.39 -3.23
C HIS A 31 -12.89 -25.04 -4.36
N PHE A 32 -12.25 -25.13 -5.52
CA PHE A 32 -12.68 -25.87 -6.70
C PHE A 32 -11.73 -27.04 -6.91
N GLU A 33 -12.26 -28.24 -7.13
CA GLU A 33 -11.45 -29.44 -7.32
C GLU A 33 -11.74 -30.09 -8.67
N GLY A 34 -10.70 -30.24 -9.50
CA GLY A 34 -10.69 -30.98 -10.75
C GLY A 34 -9.83 -32.26 -10.65
N SER A 35 -9.56 -32.88 -11.80
CA SER A 35 -8.67 -34.06 -11.90
C SER A 35 -7.25 -33.72 -11.45
N ASP A 36 -6.66 -32.69 -12.06
CA ASP A 36 -5.22 -32.38 -11.92
C ASP A 36 -4.97 -31.12 -11.10
N HIS A 37 -5.99 -30.30 -10.90
CA HIS A 37 -5.88 -29.00 -10.24
C HIS A 37 -6.87 -28.86 -9.09
N ILE A 38 -6.40 -28.22 -8.02
CA ILE A 38 -7.21 -27.70 -6.93
C ILE A 38 -7.01 -26.19 -6.92
N VAL A 39 -8.06 -25.40 -7.03
CA VAL A 39 -7.98 -23.94 -6.96
C VAL A 39 -8.69 -23.47 -5.70
N SER A 40 -7.94 -22.91 -4.76
CA SER A 40 -8.46 -22.30 -3.55
C SER A 40 -8.02 -20.84 -3.49
N TYR A 41 -8.42 -20.16 -2.42
CA TYR A 41 -8.25 -18.72 -2.28
C TYR A 41 -8.09 -18.32 -0.83
N ALA A 42 -7.37 -17.24 -0.60
CA ALA A 42 -7.43 -16.46 0.60
C ALA A 42 -8.64 -15.51 0.56
N ILE A 43 -8.75 -14.64 1.57
CA ILE A 43 -9.75 -13.57 1.66
C ILE A 43 -8.99 -12.34 2.16
N GLY A 44 -8.00 -11.90 1.37
CA GLY A 44 -6.92 -11.05 1.86
C GLY A 44 -6.05 -11.79 2.88
N HIS A 45 -5.56 -11.08 3.90
CA HIS A 45 -4.80 -11.71 4.97
C HIS A 45 -5.67 -12.70 5.76
N LEU A 46 -5.21 -13.95 5.87
CA LEU A 46 -5.78 -14.95 6.79
C LEU A 46 -4.98 -15.07 8.09
N VAL A 47 -3.74 -14.60 8.03
CA VAL A 47 -2.69 -14.74 9.05
C VAL A 47 -2.04 -13.37 9.20
N SER A 48 -1.72 -13.00 10.44
CA SER A 48 -0.99 -11.78 10.77
C SER A 48 0.11 -12.09 11.80
N ILE A 49 0.99 -11.12 12.03
CA ILE A 49 1.81 -11.10 13.24
C ILE A 49 0.87 -11.02 14.45
N ALA A 50 1.15 -11.79 15.49
CA ALA A 50 0.37 -11.82 16.72
C ALA A 50 0.43 -10.46 17.45
N TYR A 51 -0.65 -10.07 18.10
CA TYR A 51 -0.64 -8.91 18.99
C TYR A 51 0.17 -9.22 20.25
N PRO A 52 0.75 -8.21 20.94
CA PRO A 52 1.60 -8.45 22.10
C PRO A 52 0.95 -9.30 23.20
N GLU A 53 -0.34 -9.13 23.46
CA GLU A 53 -1.10 -9.94 24.42
C GLU A 53 -1.25 -11.43 24.03
N GLU A 54 -1.14 -11.76 22.75
CA GLU A 54 -1.10 -13.14 22.25
C GLU A 54 0.31 -13.73 22.37
N ILE A 55 1.34 -12.89 22.45
CA ILE A 55 2.74 -13.28 22.64
C ILE A 55 3.03 -13.52 24.12
N ASN A 56 2.67 -12.55 24.97
CA ASN A 56 2.74 -12.65 26.42
C ASN A 56 1.50 -11.94 27.02
N PRO A 57 0.64 -12.64 27.79
CA PRO A 57 -0.53 -12.06 28.44
C PRO A 57 -0.23 -10.82 29.30
N GLU A 58 0.97 -10.68 29.87
CA GLU A 58 1.39 -9.51 30.64
C GLU A 58 1.45 -8.23 29.78
N LEU A 59 1.70 -8.37 28.48
CA LEU A 59 1.71 -7.26 27.52
C LEU A 59 0.30 -6.78 27.16
N LYS A 60 -0.76 -7.38 27.72
CA LYS A 60 -2.12 -6.86 27.61
C LYS A 60 -2.26 -5.50 28.29
N LYS A 61 -1.57 -5.29 29.42
CA LYS A 61 -1.51 -3.98 30.07
C LYS A 61 -0.43 -3.13 29.38
N TRP A 62 -0.80 -1.94 28.94
CA TRP A 62 0.14 -1.03 28.31
C TRP A 62 0.93 -0.29 29.41
N SER A 63 2.25 -0.55 29.48
CA SER A 63 3.19 0.17 30.34
C SER A 63 4.40 0.61 29.54
N LEU A 64 5.03 1.72 29.93
CA LEU A 64 6.30 2.15 29.36
C LEU A 64 7.44 1.19 29.71
N ASP A 65 7.37 0.54 30.88
CA ASP A 65 8.41 -0.40 31.35
C ASP A 65 8.54 -1.66 30.46
N ASN A 66 7.47 -1.98 29.72
CA ASN A 66 7.41 -3.13 28.82
C ASN A 66 7.79 -2.77 27.37
N LEU A 67 8.27 -1.56 27.11
CA LEU A 67 8.66 -1.08 25.78
C LEU A 67 10.19 -0.95 25.66
N PRO A 68 10.77 -1.24 24.48
CA PRO A 68 10.09 -1.74 23.28
C PRO A 68 9.81 -3.26 23.33
N ILE A 69 8.69 -3.67 22.74
CA ILE A 69 8.34 -5.06 22.47
C ILE A 69 9.03 -5.47 21.17
N LEU A 70 9.99 -6.39 21.28
CA LEU A 70 10.84 -6.87 20.19
C LEU A 70 10.77 -8.41 20.09
N PRO A 71 9.74 -8.99 19.45
CA PRO A 71 9.65 -10.43 19.31
C PRO A 71 10.71 -10.94 18.32
N SER A 72 11.35 -12.07 18.65
CA SER A 72 12.27 -12.77 17.75
C SER A 72 12.14 -14.28 17.94
N PRO A 73 11.62 -15.03 16.95
CA PRO A 73 11.01 -14.55 15.69
C PRO A 73 9.65 -13.88 15.92
N PHE A 74 9.11 -13.19 14.91
CA PHE A 74 7.74 -12.68 14.93
C PHE A 74 6.71 -13.84 14.87
N PRO A 75 5.92 -14.05 15.94
CA PRO A 75 4.92 -15.12 15.95
C PRO A 75 3.75 -14.75 15.04
N LEU A 76 3.24 -15.74 14.30
CA LEU A 76 2.08 -15.58 13.43
C LEU A 76 0.84 -16.19 14.08
N THR A 77 -0.31 -15.53 13.90
CA THR A 77 -1.62 -15.99 14.38
C THR A 77 -2.65 -15.96 13.25
N VAL A 78 -3.65 -16.84 13.33
CA VAL A 78 -4.76 -16.86 12.37
C VAL A 78 -5.78 -15.81 12.76
N LEU A 79 -6.21 -14.98 11.81
CA LEU A 79 -7.23 -13.98 12.08
C LEU A 79 -8.59 -14.67 12.41
N PRO A 80 -9.29 -14.25 13.49
CA PRO A 80 -10.50 -14.93 13.96
C PRO A 80 -11.60 -15.07 12.90
N GLY A 81 -11.82 -14.01 12.10
CA GLY A 81 -12.88 -13.97 11.08
C GLY A 81 -12.65 -14.90 9.89
N THR A 82 -11.42 -15.35 9.66
CA THR A 82 -11.03 -16.13 8.48
C THR A 82 -10.44 -17.50 8.83
N LYS A 83 -10.57 -17.93 10.08
CA LYS A 83 -10.02 -19.18 10.61
C LYS A 83 -10.52 -20.42 9.86
N SER A 84 -11.78 -20.45 9.46
CA SER A 84 -12.37 -21.55 8.70
C SER A 84 -11.69 -21.74 7.34
N GLN A 85 -11.43 -20.64 6.62
CA GLN A 85 -10.77 -20.66 5.32
C GLN A 85 -9.28 -21.03 5.46
N PHE A 86 -8.58 -20.49 6.47
CA PHE A 86 -7.20 -20.91 6.75
C PHE A 86 -7.12 -22.41 7.01
N ASN A 87 -8.00 -22.95 7.85
CA ASN A 87 -8.01 -24.39 8.14
C ASN A 87 -8.28 -25.24 6.90
N ALA A 88 -9.14 -24.77 5.99
CA ALA A 88 -9.36 -25.45 4.72
C ALA A 88 -8.11 -25.43 3.84
N LEU A 89 -7.46 -24.27 3.68
CA LEU A 89 -6.21 -24.15 2.93
C LEU A 89 -5.09 -25.00 3.55
N ALA A 90 -4.91 -24.97 4.87
CA ALA A 90 -3.90 -25.78 5.55
C ALA A 90 -4.10 -27.28 5.32
N LYS A 91 -5.36 -27.75 5.29
CA LYS A 91 -5.68 -29.14 4.92
C LYS A 91 -5.27 -29.43 3.47
N LEU A 92 -5.60 -28.54 2.53
CA LEU A 92 -5.24 -28.71 1.11
C LEU A 92 -3.72 -28.70 0.90
N ILE A 93 -3.01 -27.76 1.52
CA ILE A 93 -1.54 -27.65 1.49
C ILE A 93 -0.88 -28.94 1.97
N ARG A 94 -1.47 -29.60 2.99
CA ARG A 94 -0.91 -30.82 3.60
C ARG A 94 -1.37 -32.13 2.95
N ARG A 95 -2.29 -32.09 1.97
CA ARG A 95 -2.79 -33.28 1.27
C ARG A 95 -1.67 -34.08 0.63
N ARG A 96 -1.74 -35.41 0.67
CA ARG A 96 -0.69 -36.29 0.13
C ARG A 96 -0.68 -36.35 -1.39
N ASP A 97 -1.83 -36.12 -2.03
CA ASP A 97 -1.99 -36.12 -3.49
C ASP A 97 -1.71 -34.75 -4.12
N VAL A 98 -1.07 -33.82 -3.40
CA VAL A 98 -0.69 -32.50 -3.92
C VAL A 98 0.84 -32.42 -3.95
N ASP A 99 1.41 -32.33 -5.14
CA ASP A 99 2.87 -32.29 -5.36
C ASP A 99 3.38 -30.87 -5.59
N VAL A 100 2.53 -30.00 -6.14
CA VAL A 100 2.87 -28.62 -6.50
C VAL A 100 1.91 -27.64 -5.82
N ILE A 101 2.45 -26.58 -5.22
CA ILE A 101 1.70 -25.47 -4.64
C ILE A 101 2.07 -24.20 -5.40
N VAL A 102 1.07 -23.53 -5.97
CA VAL A 102 1.25 -22.31 -6.75
C VAL A 102 0.73 -21.12 -5.95
N ASN A 103 1.61 -20.14 -5.70
CA ASN A 103 1.20 -18.82 -5.27
C ASN A 103 0.51 -18.10 -6.44
N GLY A 104 -0.81 -17.93 -6.35
CA GLY A 104 -1.65 -17.20 -7.30
C GLY A 104 -2.19 -15.89 -6.74
N CYS A 105 -1.59 -15.34 -5.68
CA CYS A 105 -1.97 -14.02 -5.15
C CYS A 105 -1.55 -12.90 -6.11
N ASP A 106 -2.03 -11.68 -5.91
CA ASP A 106 -1.77 -10.56 -6.82
C ASP A 106 -0.25 -10.33 -6.97
N ALA A 107 0.19 -9.91 -8.17
CA ALA A 107 1.61 -9.76 -8.50
C ALA A 107 2.23 -8.55 -7.79
N GLY A 108 2.73 -8.74 -6.57
CA GLY A 108 3.35 -7.69 -5.78
C GLY A 108 3.65 -8.12 -4.35
N ARG A 109 4.22 -7.18 -3.57
CA ARG A 109 4.67 -7.41 -2.19
C ARG A 109 3.58 -8.00 -1.28
N GLU A 110 2.36 -7.45 -1.35
CA GLU A 110 1.26 -7.92 -0.50
C GLU A 110 0.85 -9.36 -0.84
N GLY A 111 0.78 -9.71 -2.13
CA GLY A 111 0.45 -11.06 -2.56
C GLY A 111 1.49 -12.09 -2.09
N GLU A 112 2.78 -11.76 -2.18
CA GLU A 112 3.85 -12.60 -1.61
C GLU A 112 3.69 -12.77 -0.09
N LEU A 113 3.42 -11.68 0.63
CA LEU A 113 3.27 -11.71 2.09
C LEU A 113 2.10 -12.59 2.53
N ILE A 114 0.94 -12.45 1.88
CA ILE A 114 -0.26 -13.24 2.17
C ILE A 114 0.06 -14.74 2.01
N PHE A 115 0.61 -15.12 0.86
CA PHE A 115 0.96 -16.51 0.61
C PHE A 115 2.02 -17.03 1.59
N LYS A 116 3.07 -16.24 1.84
CA LYS A 116 4.17 -16.60 2.74
C LYS A 116 3.69 -16.87 4.16
N TYR A 117 2.82 -16.01 4.71
CA TYR A 117 2.25 -16.21 6.05
C TYR A 117 1.36 -17.46 6.13
N ILE A 118 0.51 -17.68 5.12
CA ILE A 118 -0.32 -18.89 5.05
C ILE A 118 0.58 -20.13 5.01
N LEU A 119 1.58 -20.15 4.12
CA LEU A 119 2.48 -21.28 3.95
C LEU A 119 3.31 -21.54 5.20
N LYS A 120 3.89 -20.50 5.81
CA LYS A 120 4.70 -20.60 7.04
C LYS A 120 3.89 -21.22 8.19
N LEU A 121 2.63 -20.82 8.36
CA LEU A 121 1.77 -21.36 9.42
C LEU A 121 1.18 -22.73 9.07
N ALA A 122 1.00 -23.02 7.77
CA ALA A 122 0.54 -24.33 7.30
C ALA A 122 1.68 -25.37 7.22
N TRP A 123 2.95 -24.96 7.31
CA TRP A 123 4.12 -25.79 7.09
C TRP A 123 4.19 -27.00 8.02
N THR A 124 4.46 -28.17 7.45
CA THR A 124 4.71 -29.43 8.16
C THR A 124 5.71 -30.26 7.36
N ARG A 125 6.16 -31.40 7.91
CA ARG A 125 7.02 -32.35 7.18
C ARG A 125 6.41 -32.83 5.86
N SER A 126 5.08 -32.89 5.73
CA SER A 126 4.42 -33.29 4.48
C SER A 126 4.47 -32.23 3.38
N VAL A 127 4.82 -30.98 3.73
CA VAL A 127 4.95 -29.87 2.78
C VAL A 127 6.38 -29.75 2.25
N ALA A 128 7.38 -30.19 3.01
CA ALA A 128 8.80 -30.01 2.70
C ALA A 128 9.26 -30.61 1.36
N GLY A 129 8.57 -31.64 0.86
CA GLY A 129 8.89 -32.28 -0.43
C GLY A 129 8.10 -31.72 -1.63
N LYS A 130 7.27 -30.69 -1.43
CA LYS A 130 6.40 -30.15 -2.48
C LYS A 130 7.08 -29.01 -3.22
N SER A 131 6.89 -28.95 -4.53
CA SER A 131 7.38 -27.84 -5.34
C SER A 131 6.51 -26.61 -5.11
N ILE A 132 7.15 -25.47 -4.85
CA ILE A 132 6.47 -24.18 -4.74
C ILE A 132 6.74 -23.41 -6.03
N ARG A 133 5.69 -22.88 -6.63
CA ARG A 133 5.71 -22.14 -7.89
C ARG A 133 4.98 -20.82 -7.76
N ARG A 134 5.26 -19.90 -8.66
CA ARG A 134 4.61 -18.58 -8.68
C ARG A 134 3.88 -18.33 -10.00
N LEU A 135 2.58 -18.05 -9.90
CA LEU A 135 1.78 -17.56 -11.02
C LEU A 135 1.83 -16.02 -11.05
N TRP A 136 2.56 -15.45 -12.00
CA TRP A 136 2.75 -13.99 -12.11
C TRP A 136 1.83 -13.38 -13.17
N LEU A 137 0.77 -12.67 -12.74
CA LEU A 137 -0.23 -12.09 -13.65
C LEU A 137 -0.17 -10.56 -13.66
N GLN A 138 0.00 -9.99 -14.84
CA GLN A 138 -0.13 -8.54 -15.08
C GLN A 138 -1.55 -8.14 -15.53
N SER A 139 -2.36 -9.12 -15.94
CA SER A 139 -3.72 -8.94 -16.45
C SER A 139 -4.59 -10.14 -16.06
N MET A 140 -5.88 -9.87 -15.81
CA MET A 140 -6.87 -10.89 -15.43
C MET A 140 -7.66 -11.44 -16.63
N THR A 141 -7.23 -11.14 -17.87
CA THR A 141 -7.83 -11.76 -19.06
C THR A 141 -7.55 -13.27 -19.07
N LEU A 142 -8.49 -14.07 -19.60
CA LEU A 142 -8.35 -15.53 -19.64
C LEU A 142 -7.06 -15.97 -20.35
N ASP A 143 -6.67 -15.29 -21.43
CA ASP A 143 -5.45 -15.63 -22.17
C ASP A 143 -4.18 -15.30 -21.37
N SER A 144 -4.16 -14.17 -20.64
CA SER A 144 -3.06 -13.86 -19.72
C SER A 144 -2.95 -14.90 -18.60
N ILE A 145 -4.08 -15.37 -18.06
CA ILE A 145 -4.10 -16.42 -17.03
C ILE A 145 -3.56 -17.74 -17.60
N ARG A 146 -4.00 -18.15 -18.80
CA ARG A 146 -3.50 -19.37 -19.46
C ARG A 146 -2.00 -19.30 -19.72
N GLN A 147 -1.52 -18.17 -20.23
CA GLN A 147 -0.08 -17.95 -20.46
C GLN A 147 0.71 -17.98 -19.15
N GLY A 148 0.20 -17.35 -18.09
CA GLY A 148 0.84 -17.37 -16.78
C GLY A 148 0.89 -18.77 -16.16
N LEU A 149 -0.17 -19.57 -16.31
CA LEU A 149 -0.21 -20.96 -15.85
C LEU A 149 0.74 -21.87 -16.63
N ALA A 150 0.98 -21.59 -17.91
CA ALA A 150 1.96 -22.30 -18.72
C ALA A 150 3.41 -21.92 -18.37
N ASN A 151 3.64 -20.71 -17.84
CA ASN A 151 4.96 -20.14 -17.55
C ASN A 151 5.11 -19.79 -16.06
N LEU A 152 4.91 -20.77 -15.19
CA LEU A 152 5.08 -20.57 -13.75
C LEU A 152 6.55 -20.30 -13.40
N ARG A 153 6.76 -19.26 -12.60
CA ARG A 153 8.09 -18.88 -12.09
C ARG A 153 8.51 -19.76 -10.92
N ASP A 154 9.81 -19.88 -10.71
CA ASP A 154 10.39 -20.54 -9.54
C ASP A 154 10.20 -19.67 -8.29
N ASN A 155 10.07 -20.30 -7.11
CA ASN A 155 9.90 -19.53 -5.86
C ASN A 155 11.18 -18.78 -5.50
N GLU A 156 12.34 -19.30 -5.90
CA GLU A 156 13.66 -18.74 -5.69
C GLU A 156 13.76 -17.33 -6.30
N GLU A 157 13.09 -17.09 -7.43
CA GLU A 157 13.02 -15.77 -8.07
C GLU A 157 12.24 -14.74 -7.22
N MET A 158 11.40 -15.19 -6.29
CA MET A 158 10.54 -14.32 -5.48
C MET A 158 11.17 -13.93 -4.14
N VAL A 159 12.29 -14.54 -3.75
CA VAL A 159 12.87 -14.40 -2.39
C VAL A 159 13.08 -12.95 -1.99
N SER A 160 13.70 -12.12 -2.84
CA SER A 160 13.94 -10.71 -2.50
C SER A 160 12.64 -9.90 -2.35
N LEU A 161 11.60 -10.25 -3.12
CA LEU A 161 10.29 -9.61 -3.02
C LEU A 161 9.56 -10.02 -1.74
N GLU A 162 9.62 -11.31 -1.39
CA GLU A 162 9.10 -11.86 -0.14
C GLU A 162 9.78 -11.20 1.07
N GLU A 163 11.11 -11.13 1.09
CA GLU A 163 11.89 -10.50 2.16
C GLU A 163 11.54 -9.01 2.30
N THR A 164 11.42 -8.29 1.19
CA THR A 164 10.99 -6.88 1.20
C THR A 164 9.61 -6.73 1.84
N ALA A 165 8.67 -7.63 1.53
CA ALA A 165 7.32 -7.59 2.09
C ALA A 165 7.30 -7.93 3.58
N LEU A 166 8.09 -8.92 4.01
CA LEU A 166 8.28 -9.29 5.41
C LEU A 166 8.88 -8.13 6.21
N CYS A 167 10.00 -7.55 5.75
CA CYS A 167 10.65 -6.41 6.41
C CYS A 167 9.68 -5.24 6.57
N ARG A 168 8.86 -4.94 5.54
CA ARG A 168 7.83 -3.90 5.63
C ARG A 168 6.80 -4.23 6.71
N SER A 169 6.27 -5.45 6.72
CA SER A 169 5.25 -5.88 7.68
C SER A 169 5.76 -5.85 9.13
N GLU A 170 6.98 -6.33 9.36
CA GLU A 170 7.63 -6.34 10.67
C GLU A 170 7.99 -4.93 11.13
N ALA A 171 8.51 -4.07 10.26
CA ALA A 171 8.79 -2.66 10.59
C ALA A 171 7.52 -1.88 10.94
N ASP A 172 6.45 -2.07 10.17
CA ASP A 172 5.17 -1.41 10.45
C ASP A 172 4.57 -1.91 11.78
N TRP A 173 4.73 -3.19 12.11
CA TRP A 173 4.33 -3.74 13.41
C TRP A 173 5.18 -3.15 14.55
N LEU A 174 6.51 -3.17 14.43
CA LEU A 174 7.45 -2.67 15.45
C LEU A 174 7.20 -1.20 15.76
N ILE A 175 7.15 -0.34 14.74
CA ILE A 175 6.94 1.09 14.91
C ILE A 175 5.51 1.34 15.39
N GLY A 176 4.53 0.72 14.76
CA GLY A 176 3.11 0.92 15.05
C GLY A 176 2.76 0.56 16.50
N ILE A 177 3.13 -0.65 16.93
CA ILE A 177 2.84 -1.15 18.27
C ILE A 177 3.59 -0.34 19.33
N ASN A 178 4.91 -0.19 19.19
CA ASN A 178 5.72 0.45 20.23
C ASN A 178 5.41 1.95 20.34
N ALA A 179 5.36 2.68 19.24
CA ALA A 179 5.13 4.13 19.28
C ALA A 179 3.69 4.46 19.72
N THR A 180 2.69 3.70 19.26
CA THR A 180 1.30 3.91 19.70
C THR A 180 1.16 3.65 21.20
N ARG A 181 1.76 2.57 21.72
CA ARG A 181 1.72 2.26 23.15
C ARG A 181 2.44 3.33 23.97
N ALA A 182 3.64 3.73 23.56
CA ALA A 182 4.42 4.77 24.25
C ALA A 182 3.66 6.11 24.34
N LEU A 183 3.16 6.61 23.20
CA LEU A 183 2.44 7.88 23.15
C LEU A 183 1.10 7.83 23.88
N THR A 184 0.39 6.70 23.78
CA THR A 184 -0.87 6.51 24.51
C THR A 184 -0.64 6.50 26.02
N CYS A 185 0.36 5.76 26.51
CA CYS A 185 0.74 5.76 27.93
C CYS A 185 1.13 7.16 28.40
N TYR A 186 1.98 7.85 27.64
CA TYR A 186 2.41 9.21 27.96
C TYR A 186 1.25 10.21 28.04
N ASN A 187 0.33 10.20 27.06
CA ASN A 187 -0.83 11.10 27.03
C ASN A 187 -1.93 10.74 28.03
N SER A 188 -1.89 9.53 28.59
CA SER A 188 -2.87 9.04 29.58
C SER A 188 -2.36 9.17 31.03
N ARG A 189 -1.13 9.67 31.26
CA ARG A 189 -0.49 9.73 32.60
C ARG A 189 -1.21 10.61 33.63
N PHE A 190 -2.02 11.56 33.17
CA PHE A 190 -2.81 12.46 34.04
C PHE A 190 -4.29 12.05 34.13
N GLY A 191 -4.63 10.83 33.73
CA GLY A 191 -5.99 10.28 33.77
C GLY A 191 -6.67 10.20 32.40
N GLY A 192 -7.61 9.26 32.29
CA GLY A 192 -8.29 8.89 31.04
C GLY A 192 -7.46 8.00 30.12
N PHE A 193 -8.07 7.44 29.07
CA PHE A 193 -7.38 6.66 28.04
C PHE A 193 -7.41 7.42 26.71
N ARG A 194 -6.28 8.03 26.34
CA ARG A 194 -6.13 8.82 25.12
C ARG A 194 -5.31 8.06 24.10
N LYS A 195 -5.97 7.16 23.37
CA LYS A 195 -5.35 6.40 22.27
C LYS A 195 -4.70 7.39 21.30
N THR A 196 -3.38 7.31 21.17
CA THR A 196 -2.57 8.18 20.33
C THR A 196 -1.86 7.31 19.30
N PRO A 197 -2.52 6.97 18.17
CA PRO A 197 -1.93 6.16 17.12
C PRO A 197 -0.67 6.82 16.55
N CYS A 198 0.35 6.01 16.34
CA CYS A 198 1.56 6.42 15.64
C CYS A 198 2.01 5.31 14.70
N GLY A 199 2.49 5.69 13.53
CA GLY A 199 2.98 4.74 12.55
C GLY A 199 3.75 5.42 11.43
N ARG A 200 4.61 4.64 10.78
CA ARG A 200 5.53 5.10 9.74
C ARG A 200 4.87 5.81 8.55
N VAL A 201 3.58 5.54 8.29
CA VAL A 201 2.81 6.19 7.20
C VAL A 201 1.87 7.26 7.74
N GLN A 202 0.98 6.91 8.68
CA GLN A 202 -0.04 7.84 9.18
C GLN A 202 0.55 9.11 9.83
N THR A 203 1.67 8.98 10.55
CA THR A 203 2.24 10.09 11.32
C THR A 203 2.95 11.11 10.42
N PRO A 204 3.81 10.72 9.44
CA PRO A 204 4.33 11.67 8.46
C PRO A 204 3.24 12.33 7.62
N THR A 205 2.21 11.59 7.20
CA THR A 205 1.08 12.17 6.45
C THR A 205 0.36 13.25 7.26
N LEU A 206 0.09 13.00 8.55
CA LEU A 206 -0.48 14.01 9.44
C LEU A 206 0.46 15.21 9.62
N SER A 207 1.77 14.96 9.75
CA SER A 207 2.77 16.03 9.88
C SER A 207 2.77 16.98 8.70
N MET A 208 2.61 16.48 7.47
CA MET A 208 2.51 17.33 6.27
C MET A 208 1.32 18.30 6.35
N LEU A 209 0.15 17.82 6.80
CA LEU A 209 -1.04 18.67 6.97
C LEU A 209 -0.84 19.71 8.06
N VAL A 210 -0.29 19.31 9.21
CA VAL A 210 -0.01 20.23 10.33
C VAL A 210 0.97 21.33 9.90
N LYS A 211 2.04 20.97 9.18
CA LYS A 211 3.00 21.95 8.65
C LYS A 211 2.35 22.94 7.70
N ARG A 212 1.53 22.45 6.75
CA ARG A 212 0.81 23.31 5.81
C ARG A 212 -0.17 24.25 6.49
N GLU A 213 -0.86 23.79 7.52
CA GLU A 213 -1.76 24.64 8.30
C GLU A 213 -0.99 25.69 9.12
N ALA A 214 0.18 25.34 9.66
CA ALA A 214 1.06 26.30 10.33
C ALA A 214 1.57 27.38 9.36
N GLU A 215 2.01 26.99 8.16
CA GLU A 215 2.36 27.92 7.07
C GLU A 215 1.21 28.87 6.76
N ARG A 216 -0.01 28.35 6.59
CA ARG A 216 -1.21 29.15 6.30
C ARG A 216 -1.57 30.12 7.42
N ARG A 217 -1.42 29.72 8.69
CA ARG A 217 -1.70 30.57 9.86
C ARG A 217 -0.65 31.66 10.07
N ALA A 218 0.59 31.37 9.70
CA ALA A 218 1.71 32.31 9.77
C ALA A 218 1.76 33.25 8.56
N PHE A 219 1.05 32.93 7.48
CA PHE A 219 0.99 33.77 6.29
C PHE A 219 0.35 35.12 6.62
N VAL A 220 1.12 36.18 6.36
CA VAL A 220 0.67 37.57 6.41
C VAL A 220 0.50 38.04 4.96
N PRO A 221 -0.74 38.20 4.46
CA PRO A 221 -0.97 38.69 3.10
C PRO A 221 -0.31 40.07 2.93
N THR A 222 0.37 40.25 1.80
CA THR A 222 0.98 41.53 1.41
C THR A 222 0.42 41.93 0.05
N ASP A 223 0.09 43.21 -0.10
CA ASP A 223 -0.35 43.75 -1.38
C ASP A 223 0.83 43.80 -2.36
N TYR A 224 0.62 43.34 -3.58
CA TYR A 224 1.57 43.47 -4.69
C TYR A 224 0.85 44.03 -5.92
N PHE A 225 1.62 44.56 -6.87
CA PHE A 225 1.10 45.17 -8.09
C PHE A 225 1.74 44.52 -9.31
N GLU A 226 0.91 44.12 -10.27
CA GLU A 226 1.34 43.72 -11.61
C GLU A 226 0.96 44.82 -12.60
N LEU A 227 1.86 45.15 -13.53
CA LEU A 227 1.56 46.06 -14.63
C LEU A 227 1.18 45.22 -15.86
N HIS A 228 -0.07 45.37 -16.28
CA HIS A 228 -0.64 44.73 -17.47
C HIS A 228 -0.74 45.76 -18.59
N ALA A 229 -0.36 45.36 -19.81
CA ALA A 229 -0.44 46.16 -21.01
C ALA A 229 -1.19 45.41 -22.11
N ASP A 230 -2.20 46.06 -22.70
CA ASP A 230 -2.93 45.55 -23.85
C ASP A 230 -2.22 45.96 -25.14
N PHE A 231 -1.83 44.98 -25.97
CA PHE A 231 -1.17 45.20 -27.25
C PHE A 231 -2.11 44.88 -28.41
N HIS A 232 -2.12 45.75 -29.41
CA HIS A 232 -2.90 45.59 -30.63
C HIS A 232 -1.98 45.62 -31.86
N CYS A 233 -2.03 44.58 -32.68
CA CYS A 233 -1.31 44.48 -33.94
C CYS A 233 -2.26 44.02 -35.06
N GLY A 234 -2.86 44.96 -35.77
CA GLY A 234 -3.93 44.66 -36.72
C GLY A 234 -5.16 44.12 -35.99
N ASP A 235 -5.64 42.95 -36.43
CA ASP A 235 -6.78 42.25 -35.81
C ASP A 235 -6.38 41.37 -34.61
N VAL A 236 -5.09 41.32 -34.25
CA VAL A 236 -4.58 40.53 -33.13
C VAL A 236 -4.44 41.40 -31.88
N GLN A 237 -5.05 40.96 -30.77
CA GLN A 237 -4.91 41.55 -29.45
C GLN A 237 -4.30 40.52 -28.49
N TYR A 238 -3.36 40.95 -27.64
CA TYR A 238 -2.83 40.15 -26.54
C TYR A 238 -2.49 41.03 -25.34
N GLU A 239 -2.56 40.46 -24.14
CA GLU A 239 -2.13 41.10 -22.89
C GLU A 239 -0.69 40.69 -22.59
N GLY A 240 0.16 41.66 -22.25
CA GLY A 240 1.49 41.42 -21.71
C GLY A 240 1.59 41.88 -20.27
N VAL A 241 2.30 41.11 -19.45
CA VAL A 241 2.66 41.49 -18.08
C VAL A 241 4.08 42.02 -18.09
N TRP A 242 4.30 43.18 -17.46
CA TRP A 242 5.65 43.74 -17.31
C TRP A 242 6.49 42.84 -16.42
N ILE A 243 7.72 42.57 -16.86
CA ILE A 243 8.73 41.87 -16.11
C ILE A 243 9.88 42.85 -15.91
N ASP A 244 10.25 43.09 -14.66
CA ASP A 244 11.47 43.81 -14.33
C ASP A 244 12.68 42.86 -14.52
N PRO A 245 13.52 43.07 -15.55
CA PRO A 245 14.64 42.17 -15.85
C PRO A 245 15.74 42.22 -14.79
N ASP A 246 15.80 43.30 -14.00
CA ASP A 246 16.78 43.49 -12.94
C ASP A 246 16.25 43.06 -11.57
N PHE A 247 15.01 42.57 -11.49
CA PHE A 247 14.40 42.13 -10.25
C PHE A 247 15.17 40.98 -9.61
N THR A 248 15.68 41.24 -8.41
CA THR A 248 16.23 40.22 -7.53
C THR A 248 15.26 39.96 -6.39
N LYS A 249 14.79 38.72 -6.27
CA LYS A 249 13.94 38.31 -5.16
C LYS A 249 14.68 38.53 -3.84
N ASP A 250 14.07 39.30 -2.93
CA ASP A 250 14.55 39.42 -1.55
C ASP A 250 14.58 38.01 -0.91
N PRO A 251 15.74 37.52 -0.45
CA PRO A 251 15.86 36.20 0.17
C PRO A 251 14.99 36.04 1.43
N ASP A 252 14.61 37.14 2.08
CA ASP A 252 13.74 37.14 3.26
C ASP A 252 12.24 37.25 2.90
N SER A 253 11.90 37.41 1.61
CA SER A 253 10.49 37.44 1.17
C SER A 253 9.89 36.02 1.15
N THR A 254 8.83 35.83 1.95
CA THR A 254 8.05 34.58 1.97
C THR A 254 7.49 34.27 0.58
N PRO A 255 7.40 32.98 0.17
CA PRO A 255 6.85 32.63 -1.13
C PRO A 255 5.40 33.10 -1.25
N GLU A 256 5.18 34.07 -2.13
CA GLU A 256 3.86 34.56 -2.48
C GLU A 256 3.06 33.43 -3.16
N LEU A 257 1.95 33.04 -2.54
CA LEU A 257 0.86 32.42 -3.29
C LEU A 257 0.09 33.57 -3.96
N PRO A 258 -0.29 33.45 -5.24
CA PRO A 258 -0.92 34.53 -5.96
C PRO A 258 -2.31 34.76 -5.38
N VAL A 259 -2.55 35.93 -4.79
CA VAL A 259 -3.86 36.27 -4.24
C VAL A 259 -4.24 37.71 -4.63
N PHE A 260 -5.28 37.76 -5.46
CA PHE A 260 -6.16 38.88 -5.85
C PHE A 260 -5.55 40.06 -6.62
N ASN A 261 -5.57 39.94 -7.94
CA ASN A 261 -5.36 41.00 -8.93
C ASN A 261 -6.22 42.25 -8.63
N ARG A 262 -5.55 43.37 -8.34
CA ARG A 262 -6.05 44.70 -8.69
C ARG A 262 -5.33 45.15 -9.96
N THR A 263 -5.98 44.94 -11.09
CA THR A 263 -5.47 45.36 -12.41
C THR A 263 -5.46 46.88 -12.49
N VAL A 264 -4.29 47.48 -12.67
CA VAL A 264 -4.15 48.88 -13.09
C VAL A 264 -3.91 48.88 -14.59
N THR A 265 -4.96 49.13 -15.39
CA THR A 265 -4.86 49.23 -16.85
C THR A 265 -4.39 50.63 -17.23
N LEU A 266 -3.16 50.77 -17.71
CA LEU A 266 -2.69 52.00 -18.35
C LEU A 266 -3.02 51.93 -19.85
N ARG A 267 -3.98 52.74 -20.29
CA ARG A 267 -4.29 52.93 -21.72
C ARG A 267 -3.48 54.08 -22.27
N ASP A 268 -2.39 53.79 -22.96
CA ASP A 268 -1.57 54.80 -23.62
C ASP A 268 -1.87 54.84 -25.12
N SER A 269 -2.56 55.89 -25.57
CA SER A 269 -2.91 56.14 -26.96
C SER A 269 -1.77 56.85 -27.70
N TRP A 270 -0.71 56.12 -28.04
CA TRP A 270 0.35 56.61 -28.91
C TRP A 270 -0.06 56.53 -30.38
N ALA A 271 -0.89 57.47 -30.83
CA ALA A 271 -1.15 57.69 -32.25
C ALA A 271 -1.00 59.18 -32.60
N LYS A 272 0.23 59.58 -32.92
CA LYS A 272 0.62 60.32 -34.15
C LYS A 272 1.90 61.14 -33.94
N MET A 273 3.03 60.58 -34.33
CA MET A 273 4.13 61.36 -34.92
C MET A 273 4.45 60.82 -36.32
N LYS A 274 4.03 61.58 -37.34
CA LYS A 274 4.86 62.01 -38.49
C LYS A 274 3.99 62.71 -39.55
N LYS A 275 4.24 64.01 -39.77
CA LYS A 275 4.85 64.56 -41.00
C LYS A 275 4.63 66.08 -41.08
N LYS A 276 5.72 66.83 -40.97
CA LYS A 276 6.21 67.69 -42.06
C LYS A 276 7.73 67.69 -42.00
#